data_AF-A0AAQ3JNC2-F1
#
_entry.id   AF-A0AAQ3JNC2-F1
#
_cell.length_a   1.000
_cell.length_b   1.000
_cell.length_c   1.000
_cell.angle_alpha   90.00
_cell.angle_beta   90.00
_cell.angle_gamma   90.00
#
_symmetry.space_group_name_H-M   'P 1'
#
loop_
_entity.id
_entity.type
_entity.pdbx_description
1 polymer ?
#
loop_
_entity_poly.entity_id
_entity_poly.type
_entity_poly.pdbx_seq_one_letter_code
_entity_poly.pdbx_strand_id
1 'polypeptide(L)'
;MTIIVWNFRGELVTSFEDHLLWHPDCNTNDIYITSDQDLIISYCKAKAGRGDEGEVSTVGCINMSNILTEKCIAEILACDVELHISPRRRGETEQFSIRSTVREALEEVTALFYDEDRNEIYTSNKQDLIHSLDEHKWIKALIRRGLKR
;
A
#
# COMPACT_ATOMS: atom_id res chain seq x y z
N MET A 1 0.31 -6.97 13.87
CA MET A 1 0.79 -8.30 13.45
C MET A 1 1.83 -8.06 12.37
N THR A 2 3.01 -8.66 12.46
CA THR A 2 4.07 -8.54 11.44
C THR A 2 3.93 -9.67 10.41
N ILE A 3 4.41 -9.46 9.19
CA ILE A 3 4.45 -10.52 8.17
C ILE A 3 5.72 -11.33 8.35
N ILE A 4 5.62 -12.65 8.28
CA ILE A 4 6.75 -13.58 8.40
C ILE A 4 6.78 -14.46 7.15
N VAL A 5 7.93 -14.58 6.52
CA VAL A 5 8.12 -15.38 5.30
C VAL A 5 8.87 -16.67 5.65
N TRP A 6 8.30 -17.79 5.26
CA TRP A 6 8.87 -19.12 5.41
C TRP A 6 9.12 -19.74 4.05
N ASN A 7 10.22 -20.49 3.90
CA ASN A 7 10.44 -21.23 2.67
C ASN A 7 9.64 -22.55 2.67
N PHE A 8 9.65 -23.26 1.54
CA PHE A 8 8.93 -24.53 1.39
C PHE A 8 9.41 -25.66 2.30
N ARG A 9 10.57 -25.50 2.96
CA ARG A 9 11.08 -26.45 3.98
C ARG A 9 10.60 -26.11 5.39
N GLY A 10 9.83 -25.02 5.56
CA GLY A 10 9.41 -24.53 6.86
C GLY A 10 10.52 -23.80 7.62
N GLU A 11 11.55 -23.31 6.93
CA GLU A 11 12.60 -22.48 7.53
C GLU A 11 12.19 -21.01 7.41
N LEU A 12 12.39 -20.25 8.49
CA LEU A 12 12.18 -18.81 8.51
C LEU A 12 13.18 -18.14 7.55
N VAL A 13 12.66 -17.35 6.60
CA VAL A 13 13.48 -16.57 5.66
C VAL A 13 13.66 -15.16 6.20
N THR A 14 12.56 -14.48 6.53
CA THR A 14 12.57 -13.08 6.96
C THR A 14 11.28 -12.70 7.70
N SER A 15 11.26 -11.52 8.34
CA SER A 15 10.07 -10.90 8.94
C SER A 15 10.04 -9.39 8.69
N PHE A 16 8.85 -8.85 8.41
CA PHE A 16 8.63 -7.43 8.14
C PHE A 16 7.89 -6.77 9.30
N GLU A 17 8.59 -5.91 10.04
CA GLU A 17 8.01 -5.13 11.14
C GLU A 17 7.20 -3.92 10.66
N ASP A 18 7.49 -3.46 9.45
CA ASP A 18 6.79 -2.38 8.76
C ASP A 18 5.47 -2.83 8.14
N HIS A 19 5.26 -4.12 7.89
CA HIS A 19 3.99 -4.63 7.35
C HIS A 19 2.98 -4.95 8.47
N LEU A 20 2.40 -3.92 9.07
CA LEU A 20 1.45 -4.04 10.19
C LEU A 20 0.00 -4.22 9.70
N LEU A 21 -0.49 -5.45 9.65
CA LEU A 21 -1.86 -5.74 9.20
C LEU A 21 -2.94 -5.29 10.21
N TRP A 22 -4.10 -4.84 9.70
CA TRP A 22 -5.22 -4.30 10.49
C TRP A 22 -5.94 -5.35 11.33
N HIS A 23 -6.10 -6.56 10.79
CA HIS A 23 -6.83 -7.64 11.44
C HIS A 23 -5.93 -8.87 11.63
N PRO A 24 -6.08 -9.63 12.73
CA PRO A 24 -5.41 -10.92 12.90
C PRO A 24 -5.74 -11.90 11.76
N ASP A 25 -6.96 -11.78 11.22
CA ASP A 25 -7.49 -12.57 10.11
C ASP A 25 -7.35 -11.85 8.76
N CYS A 26 -6.38 -10.94 8.61
CA CYS A 26 -6.13 -10.27 7.33
C CYS A 26 -5.99 -11.33 6.24
N ASN A 27 -6.79 -11.16 5.19
CA ASN A 27 -6.84 -12.09 4.08
C ASN A 27 -5.73 -11.74 3.08
N THR A 28 -5.41 -12.66 2.18
CA THR A 28 -4.39 -12.48 1.14
C THR A 28 -4.69 -11.30 0.20
N ASN A 29 -5.90 -10.70 0.23
CA ASN A 29 -6.24 -9.57 -0.64
C ASN A 29 -5.56 -8.27 -0.20
N ASP A 30 -4.97 -8.20 0.99
CA ASP A 30 -4.24 -7.02 1.47
C ASP A 30 -2.73 -7.08 1.13
N ILE A 31 -2.24 -8.18 0.55
CA ILE A 31 -0.82 -8.43 0.29
C ILE A 31 -0.61 -8.87 -1.15
N TYR A 32 0.39 -8.29 -1.80
CA TYR A 32 0.90 -8.69 -3.11
C TYR A 32 2.39 -8.99 -3.02
N ILE A 33 2.82 -10.10 -3.64
CA ILE A 33 4.23 -10.46 -3.80
C ILE A 33 4.49 -10.49 -5.31
N THR A 34 5.53 -9.80 -5.76
CA THR A 34 5.88 -9.74 -7.19
C THR A 34 6.23 -11.11 -7.75
N SER A 35 6.09 -11.27 -9.06
CA SER A 35 6.43 -12.48 -9.80
C SER A 35 7.91 -12.87 -9.62
N ASP A 36 8.80 -11.88 -9.55
CA ASP A 36 10.23 -12.02 -9.25
C ASP A 36 10.51 -12.33 -7.76
N GLN A 37 9.49 -12.29 -6.90
CA GLN A 37 9.54 -12.59 -5.46
C GLN A 37 10.56 -11.73 -4.69
N ASP A 38 10.78 -10.51 -5.15
CA ASP A 38 11.75 -9.57 -4.59
C ASP A 38 11.08 -8.43 -3.82
N LEU A 39 9.79 -8.17 -4.07
CA LEU A 39 9.00 -7.12 -3.42
C LEU A 39 7.76 -7.71 -2.75
N ILE A 40 7.45 -7.17 -1.57
CA ILE A 40 6.18 -7.33 -0.88
C ILE A 40 5.50 -5.97 -0.79
N ILE A 41 4.24 -5.91 -1.22
CA ILE A 41 3.39 -4.74 -1.14
C ILE A 41 2.21 -5.10 -0.25
N SER A 42 1.90 -4.32 0.77
CA SER A 42 0.73 -4.59 1.61
C SER A 42 0.00 -3.35 2.06
N TYR A 43 -1.30 -3.51 2.26
CA TYR A 43 -2.13 -2.54 2.95
C TYR A 43 -1.98 -2.75 4.47
N CYS A 44 -1.51 -1.70 5.12
CA CYS A 44 -1.11 -1.69 6.51
C CYS A 44 -1.96 -0.73 7.35
N LYS A 45 -1.94 -0.95 8.65
CA LYS A 45 -2.33 0.04 9.64
C LYS A 45 -1.29 1.15 9.67
N ALA A 46 -1.74 2.38 9.49
CA ALA A 46 -0.87 3.54 9.60
C ALA A 46 -0.22 3.59 10.99
N LYS A 47 1.10 3.80 11.03
CA LYS A 47 1.81 4.00 12.30
C LYS A 47 1.30 5.28 12.96
N ALA A 48 0.73 5.16 14.15
CA ALA A 48 0.41 6.30 15.00
C ALA A 48 1.74 7.00 15.37
N GLY A 49 2.01 8.16 14.77
CA GLY A 49 3.27 8.87 15.04
C GLY A 49 3.70 9.93 14.01
N ARG A 50 2.97 10.13 12.91
CA ARG A 50 3.22 11.24 11.96
C ARG A 50 2.11 12.29 11.90
N GLY A 51 1.09 12.15 12.74
CA GLY A 51 0.11 13.19 13.06
C GLY A 51 0.28 13.62 14.51
N ASP A 52 -0.24 14.81 14.84
CA ASP A 52 -0.23 15.40 16.17
C ASP A 52 -0.65 14.37 17.24
N GLU A 53 -0.01 14.46 18.41
CA GLU A 53 0.04 13.40 19.43
C GLU A 53 -1.36 12.85 19.79
N GLY A 54 -1.60 11.57 19.51
CA GLY A 54 -2.67 10.79 20.13
C GLY A 54 -3.80 10.29 19.23
N GLU A 55 -3.88 10.70 17.97
CA GLU A 55 -4.93 10.20 17.07
C GLU A 55 -4.46 8.92 16.36
N VAL A 56 -5.10 7.78 16.68
CA VAL A 56 -4.99 6.57 15.88
C VAL A 56 -5.56 6.91 14.50
N SER A 57 -4.68 7.05 13.49
CA SER A 57 -5.14 7.19 12.11
C SER A 57 -6.05 6.00 11.79
N THR A 58 -7.33 6.29 11.58
CA THR A 58 -8.35 5.30 11.18
C THR A 58 -8.16 4.85 9.74
N VAL A 59 -7.32 5.57 8.98
CA VAL A 59 -7.00 5.32 7.58
C VAL A 59 -5.65 4.58 7.51
N GLY A 60 -5.57 3.57 6.65
CA GLY A 60 -4.36 2.76 6.50
C GLY A 60 -3.26 3.43 5.69
N CYS A 61 -2.20 2.66 5.46
CA CYS A 61 -1.08 3.00 4.57
C CYS A 61 -0.79 1.83 3.63
N ILE A 62 0.01 2.06 2.60
CA ILE A 62 0.54 0.98 1.75
C ILE A 62 2.05 0.96 1.89
N ASN A 63 2.59 -0.20 2.24
CA ASN A 63 4.04 -0.39 2.39
C ASN A 63 4.56 -1.28 1.27
N MET A 64 5.71 -0.90 0.72
CA MET A 64 6.45 -1.65 -0.27
C MET A 64 7.86 -1.87 0.25
N SER A 65 8.24 -3.14 0.37
CA SER A 65 9.52 -3.54 0.96
C SER A 65 10.18 -4.60 0.10
N ASN A 66 11.50 -4.59 0.07
CA ASN A 66 12.27 -5.60 -0.64
C ASN A 66 12.46 -6.82 0.27
N ILE A 67 12.09 -8.00 -0.24
CA ILE A 67 12.06 -9.23 0.53
C ILE A 67 13.47 -9.69 0.90
N LEU A 68 14.42 -9.56 -0.04
CA LEU A 68 15.78 -10.07 0.15
C LEU A 68 16.61 -9.18 1.09
N THR A 69 16.35 -7.88 1.10
CA THR A 69 17.08 -6.90 1.92
C THR A 69 16.36 -6.51 3.20
N GLU A 70 15.10 -6.92 3.35
CA GLU A 70 14.21 -6.56 4.48
C GLU A 70 13.97 -5.05 4.62
N LYS A 71 14.30 -4.27 3.59
CA LYS A 71 14.20 -2.81 3.63
C LYS A 71 12.85 -2.33 3.11
N CYS A 72 12.20 -1.47 3.90
CA CYS A 72 11.12 -0.62 3.41
C CYS A 72 11.68 0.32 2.33
N ILE A 73 11.18 0.18 1.11
CA ILE A 73 11.55 1.05 -0.01
C ILE A 73 10.64 2.27 -0.02
N ALA A 74 9.38 2.07 0.38
CA ALA A 74 8.34 3.04 0.13
C ALA A 74 7.12 2.84 1.06
N GLU A 75 6.52 3.94 1.50
CA GLU A 75 5.31 3.97 2.33
C GLU A 75 4.38 5.08 1.82
N ILE A 76 3.14 4.73 1.51
CA ILE A 76 2.08 5.66 1.05
C ILE A 76 1.15 5.94 2.23
N LEU A 77 1.02 7.21 2.60
CA LEU A 77 0.18 7.65 3.72
C LEU A 77 -1.06 8.41 3.22
N ALA A 78 -2.16 8.33 3.98
CA ALA A 78 -3.40 9.04 3.69
C ALA A 78 -3.24 10.56 3.50
N CYS A 79 -2.22 11.16 4.13
CA CYS A 79 -1.92 12.59 4.08
C CYS A 79 -1.04 12.99 2.88
N ASP A 80 -0.78 12.09 1.93
CA ASP A 80 0.11 12.35 0.80
C ASP A 80 -0.56 13.20 -0.28
N VAL A 81 -0.53 14.52 -0.09
CA VAL A 81 -1.21 15.50 -0.97
C VAL A 81 -0.62 15.55 -2.39
N GLU A 82 0.61 15.08 -2.63
CA GLU A 82 1.24 15.13 -3.95
C GLU A 82 0.82 13.98 -4.90
N LEU A 83 0.06 12.99 -4.43
CA LEU A 83 -0.28 11.84 -5.25
C LEU A 83 -1.55 12.09 -6.06
N HIS A 84 -1.41 11.97 -7.38
CA HIS A 84 -2.55 11.97 -8.28
C HIS A 84 -3.21 10.59 -8.28
N ILE A 85 -4.41 10.50 -7.71
CA ILE A 85 -5.25 9.30 -7.76
C ILE A 85 -6.34 9.49 -8.79
N SER A 86 -6.49 8.48 -9.65
CA SER A 86 -7.57 8.43 -10.62
C SER A 86 -8.61 7.42 -10.13
N PRO A 87 -9.80 7.87 -9.69
CA PRO A 87 -10.89 6.96 -9.33
C PRO A 87 -11.53 6.37 -10.57
N ARG A 88 -12.00 5.13 -10.43
CA ARG A 88 -12.80 4.41 -11.43
C ARG A 88 -13.95 3.72 -10.73
N ARG A 89 -15.15 3.81 -11.31
CA ARG A 89 -16.30 3.01 -10.89
C ARG A 89 -16.40 1.76 -11.75
N ARG A 90 -16.79 0.64 -11.13
CA ARG A 90 -16.99 -0.64 -11.81
C ARG A 90 -18.05 -0.48 -12.92
N GLY A 91 -17.64 -0.63 -14.18
CA GLY A 91 -18.54 -0.60 -15.34
C GLY A 91 -18.60 0.71 -16.12
N GLU A 92 -17.89 1.76 -15.69
CA GLU A 92 -17.83 3.04 -16.40
C GLU A 92 -16.51 3.16 -17.18
N THR A 93 -16.60 3.40 -18.49
CA THR A 93 -15.44 3.55 -19.41
C THR A 93 -14.89 4.98 -19.41
N GLU A 94 -15.59 5.92 -18.75
CA GLU A 94 -15.24 7.34 -18.73
C GLU A 94 -14.39 7.67 -17.49
N GLN A 95 -13.24 8.29 -17.73
CA GLN A 95 -12.44 8.93 -16.69
C GLN A 95 -13.24 10.08 -16.10
N PHE A 96 -13.78 9.90 -14.89
CA PHE A 96 -14.32 11.03 -14.14
C PHE A 96 -13.16 11.94 -13.70
N SER A 97 -13.30 13.24 -13.97
CA SER A 97 -12.37 14.29 -13.54
C SER A 97 -12.40 14.57 -12.03
N ILE A 98 -13.03 13.70 -11.25
CA ILE A 98 -13.07 13.80 -9.79
C ILE A 98 -11.71 13.31 -9.30
N ARG A 99 -10.88 14.24 -8.82
CA ARG A 99 -9.62 13.88 -8.15
C ARG A 99 -9.98 13.22 -6.82
N SER A 100 -9.81 11.91 -6.75
CA SER A 100 -9.85 11.21 -5.47
C SER A 100 -8.60 11.56 -4.67
N THR A 101 -8.73 11.57 -3.34
CA THR A 101 -7.60 11.85 -2.44
C THR A 101 -6.93 10.53 -2.03
N VAL A 102 -5.65 10.58 -1.62
CA VAL A 102 -4.97 9.41 -1.05
C VAL A 102 -5.70 8.84 0.14
N ARG A 103 -6.27 9.72 0.97
CA ARG A 103 -7.12 9.31 2.08
C ARG A 103 -8.28 8.41 1.63
N GLU A 104 -9.02 8.80 0.60
CA GLU A 104 -10.16 8.03 0.09
C GLU A 104 -9.72 6.66 -0.48
N ALA A 105 -8.58 6.61 -1.16
CA ALA A 105 -8.03 5.38 -1.71
C ALA A 105 -7.50 4.40 -0.63
N LEU A 106 -7.24 4.90 0.57
CA LEU A 106 -6.71 4.13 1.71
C LEU A 106 -7.73 3.94 2.83
N GLU A 107 -8.97 4.43 2.65
CA GLU A 107 -10.04 4.30 3.63
C GLU A 107 -10.81 3.00 3.40
N GLU A 108 -10.87 2.16 4.44
CA GLU A 108 -11.59 0.89 4.42
C GLU A 108 -11.29 -0.01 3.20
N VAL A 109 -10.01 -0.14 2.86
CA VAL A 109 -9.54 -0.99 1.76
C VAL A 109 -10.01 -2.43 1.97
N THR A 110 -10.54 -3.03 0.90
CA THR A 110 -11.06 -4.41 0.85
C THR A 110 -10.21 -5.33 -0.01
N ALA A 111 -9.43 -4.76 -0.93
CA ALA A 111 -8.44 -5.48 -1.73
C ALA A 111 -7.38 -4.52 -2.27
N LEU A 112 -6.18 -5.05 -2.43
CA LEU A 112 -5.01 -4.44 -3.03
C LEU A 112 -4.50 -5.34 -4.17
N PHE A 113 -4.14 -4.72 -5.28
CA PHE A 113 -3.53 -5.39 -6.43
C PHE A 113 -2.42 -4.52 -7.01
N TYR A 114 -1.33 -5.14 -7.43
CA TYR A 114 -0.26 -4.45 -8.15
C TYR A 114 -0.19 -4.97 -9.58
N ASP A 115 -0.29 -4.05 -10.54
CA ASP A 115 -0.04 -4.32 -11.96
C ASP A 115 1.44 -4.10 -12.23
N GLU A 116 2.20 -5.20 -12.29
CA GLU A 116 3.66 -5.20 -12.54
C GLU A 116 4.04 -4.63 -13.92
N ASP A 117 3.17 -4.77 -14.93
CA ASP A 117 3.43 -4.25 -16.28
C ASP A 117 3.27 -2.72 -16.33
N ARG A 118 2.33 -2.18 -15.54
CA ARG A 118 2.04 -0.74 -15.48
C ARG A 118 2.75 -0.01 -14.36
N ASN A 119 3.30 -0.75 -13.40
CA ASN A 119 3.73 -0.22 -12.11
C ASN A 119 2.63 0.62 -11.43
N GLU A 120 1.43 0.06 -11.35
CA GLU A 120 0.27 0.74 -10.75
C GLU A 120 -0.33 -0.10 -9.63
N ILE A 121 -0.57 0.53 -8.48
CA ILE A 121 -1.30 -0.08 -7.37
C ILE A 121 -2.78 0.25 -7.54
N TYR A 122 -3.62 -0.77 -7.45
CA TYR A 122 -5.06 -0.67 -7.45
C TYR A 122 -5.59 -1.01 -6.05
N THR A 123 -6.43 -0.14 -5.50
CA THR A 123 -7.17 -0.40 -4.26
C THR A 123 -8.65 -0.37 -4.50
N SER A 124 -9.39 -1.26 -3.85
CA SER A 124 -10.85 -1.14 -3.72
C SER A 124 -11.22 -0.89 -2.27
N ASN A 125 -12.31 -0.17 -2.03
CA ASN A 125 -12.83 0.08 -0.68
C ASN A 125 -14.25 -0.47 -0.49
N LYS A 126 -14.79 -0.37 0.73
CA LYS A 126 -16.19 -0.80 1.05
C LYS A 126 -17.28 -0.03 0.30
N GLN A 127 -16.93 1.08 -0.36
CA GLN A 127 -17.83 1.86 -1.20
C GLN A 127 -17.84 1.38 -2.67
N ASP A 128 -17.17 0.25 -2.96
CA ASP A 128 -17.02 -0.34 -4.29
C ASP A 128 -16.32 0.58 -5.32
N LEU A 129 -15.54 1.55 -4.83
CA LEU A 129 -14.70 2.42 -5.66
C LEU A 129 -13.34 1.79 -5.89
N ILE A 130 -12.81 1.91 -7.11
CA ILE A 130 -11.46 1.46 -7.46
C ILE A 130 -10.57 2.68 -7.66
N HIS A 131 -9.42 2.70 -7.01
CA HIS A 131 -8.42 3.75 -7.11
C HIS A 131 -7.17 3.20 -7.76
N SER A 132 -6.52 4.00 -8.61
CA SER A 132 -5.24 3.68 -9.23
C SER A 132 -4.16 4.66 -8.77
N LEU A 133 -3.04 4.13 -8.28
CA LEU A 133 -1.88 4.84 -7.76
C LEU A 133 -0.65 4.46 -8.58
N ASP A 134 -0.16 5.41 -9.37
CA ASP A 134 0.96 5.23 -10.31
C ASP A 134 2.32 5.39 -9.63
N GLU A 135 3.13 4.32 -9.66
CA GLU A 135 4.47 4.22 -9.05
C GLU A 135 5.38 5.37 -9.44
N HIS A 136 5.41 5.77 -10.70
CA HIS A 136 6.28 6.83 -11.17
C HIS A 136 5.93 8.20 -10.57
N LYS A 137 4.69 8.38 -10.10
CA LYS A 137 4.25 9.61 -9.43
C LYS A 137 4.60 9.59 -7.95
N TRP A 138 4.45 8.47 -7.26
CA TRP A 138 4.63 8.42 -5.81
C TRP A 138 6.05 8.06 -5.36
N ILE A 139 6.83 7.26 -6.10
CA ILE A 139 8.27 7.08 -5.83
C ILE A 139 9.01 8.41 -5.93
N LYS A 140 8.66 9.28 -6.90
CA LYS A 140 9.23 10.63 -7.00
C LYS A 140 8.88 11.50 -5.79
N ALA A 141 7.65 11.39 -5.27
CA ALA A 141 7.21 12.11 -4.08
C ALA A 141 7.95 11.62 -2.82
N LEU A 142 8.22 10.32 -2.71
CA LEU A 142 8.93 9.72 -1.57
C LEU A 142 10.45 9.99 -1.61
N ILE A 143 11.08 9.95 -2.79
CA ILE A 143 12.48 10.33 -2.95
C ILE A 143 12.70 11.81 -2.55
N ARG A 144 11.74 12.69 -2.84
CA ARG A 144 11.78 14.11 -2.41
C ARG A 144 11.70 14.29 -0.90
N ARG A 145 11.03 13.37 -0.20
CA ARG A 145 10.85 13.42 1.27
C ARG A 145 12.03 12.85 2.07
N GLY A 146 13.15 12.53 1.41
CA GLY A 146 14.36 12.10 2.10
C GLY A 146 14.30 10.67 2.64
N LEU A 147 13.38 9.82 2.16
CA LEU A 147 13.53 8.36 2.28
C LEU A 147 14.70 7.92 1.38
N LYS A 148 15.92 8.22 1.81
CA LYS A 148 17.17 7.64 1.30
C LYS A 148 18.10 7.40 2.48
N ARG A 149 18.09 6.18 3.02
CA ARG A 149 19.21 5.21 3.04
C ARG A 149 19.03 4.13 4.11
#